data_AF-A0A917GUV6-F1
#
_entry.id   AF-A0A917GUV6-F1
#
_cell.length_a   1.000
_cell.length_b   1.000
_cell.length_c   1.000
_cell.angle_alpha   90.00
_cell.angle_beta   90.00
_cell.angle_gamma   90.00
#
_symmetry.space_group_name_H-M   'P 1'
#
loop_
_entity.id
_entity.type
_entity.pdbx_description
1 polymer ?
#
loop_
_entity_poly.entity_id
_entity_poly.type
_entity_poly.pdbx_seq_one_letter_code
_entity_poly.pdbx_strand_id
1 'polypeptide(L)'
;MTLLVVLVASAAALLLVLLHPLRAAAHCDTMDGPTALDGRRALEANNLNHALKWVAPEAEEELREVFDKSVRARVLGADAREVADRWFLENLVRLHRAGEGAPFAGLRPSGVPVDPRVAAADRCVEEGTLQPLAGLVPPDRLPELEKRLTAVLERKEHDVDDVEAGRAFVQAYVSFFKLAEGEDEGHAHHARAGHHD
;
A
#
# COMPACT_ATOMS: atom_id res chain seq x y z
N MET A 1 -14.19 46.96 -7.47
CA MET A 1 -15.12 45.82 -7.30
C MET A 1 -14.65 44.57 -8.05
N THR A 2 -14.17 44.69 -9.28
CA THR A 2 -13.66 43.58 -10.11
C THR A 2 -12.43 42.86 -9.53
N LEU A 3 -11.43 43.60 -8.99
CA LEU A 3 -10.20 42.98 -8.45
C LEU A 3 -10.45 42.11 -7.21
N LEU A 4 -11.35 42.54 -6.32
CA LEU A 4 -11.72 41.79 -5.11
C LEU A 4 -12.44 40.48 -5.46
N VAL A 5 -13.35 40.52 -6.44
CA VAL A 5 -14.07 39.33 -6.91
C VAL A 5 -13.10 38.32 -7.54
N VAL A 6 -12.11 38.78 -8.30
CA VAL A 6 -11.07 37.91 -8.87
C VAL A 6 -10.23 37.26 -7.78
N LEU A 7 -9.79 37.99 -6.76
CA LEU A 7 -8.99 37.43 -5.66
C LEU A 7 -9.77 36.39 -4.85
N VAL A 8 -11.04 36.65 -4.56
CA VAL A 8 -11.91 35.71 -3.83
C VAL A 8 -12.16 34.44 -4.67
N ALA A 9 -12.41 34.58 -5.97
CA ALA A 9 -12.59 33.44 -6.87
C ALA A 9 -11.31 32.60 -6.99
N SER A 10 -10.14 33.23 -7.09
CA SER A 10 -8.85 32.53 -7.14
C SER A 10 -8.53 31.81 -5.83
N ALA A 11 -8.81 32.43 -4.68
CA ALA A 11 -8.61 31.79 -3.38
C ALA A 11 -9.57 30.62 -3.17
N ALA A 12 -10.83 30.74 -3.60
CA ALA A 12 -11.80 29.65 -3.56
C ALA A 12 -11.41 28.50 -4.50
N ALA A 13 -10.92 28.79 -5.71
CA ALA A 13 -10.40 27.78 -6.63
C ALA A 13 -9.16 27.07 -6.08
N LEU A 14 -8.22 27.80 -5.48
CA LEU A 14 -7.04 27.22 -4.83
C LEU A 14 -7.42 26.34 -3.64
N LEU A 15 -8.37 26.79 -2.81
CA LEU A 15 -8.90 26.01 -1.70
C LEU A 15 -9.57 24.71 -2.20
N LEU A 16 -10.35 24.79 -3.30
CA LEU A 16 -10.95 23.61 -3.92
C LEU A 16 -9.89 22.64 -4.44
N VAL A 17 -8.79 23.11 -5.06
CA VAL A 17 -7.66 22.27 -5.49
C VAL A 17 -6.96 21.61 -4.31
N LEU A 18 -6.75 22.35 -3.21
CA LEU A 18 -6.14 21.82 -1.98
C LEU A 18 -7.05 20.82 -1.22
N LEU A 19 -8.37 20.86 -1.48
CA LEU A 19 -9.35 19.93 -0.92
C LEU A 19 -9.60 18.70 -1.80
N HIS A 20 -8.94 18.58 -2.97
CA HIS A 20 -9.05 17.33 -3.73
C HIS A 20 -8.36 16.23 -2.92
N PRO A 21 -9.07 15.15 -2.55
CA PRO A 21 -8.40 14.01 -1.94
C PRO A 21 -7.33 13.55 -2.92
N LEU A 22 -6.07 13.60 -2.47
CA LEU A 22 -4.99 12.87 -3.13
C LEU A 22 -5.54 11.47 -3.37
N ARG A 23 -5.48 10.97 -4.61
CA ARG A 23 -5.91 9.60 -4.91
C ARG A 23 -5.05 8.69 -4.03
N ALA A 24 -5.59 8.31 -2.88
CA ALA A 24 -4.93 7.41 -1.96
C ALA A 24 -4.72 6.12 -2.74
N ALA A 25 -3.46 5.71 -2.84
CA ALA A 25 -3.00 4.53 -3.57
C ALA A 25 -3.97 3.37 -3.34
N ALA A 26 -4.74 3.12 -4.39
CA ALA A 26 -5.99 2.39 -4.31
C ALA A 26 -5.78 0.88 -4.29
N HIS A 27 -4.54 0.42 -4.23
CA HIS A 27 -4.26 -0.99 -4.41
C HIS A 27 -4.22 -1.72 -3.08
N CYS A 28 -3.35 -1.25 -2.18
CA CYS A 28 -3.11 -1.86 -0.86
C CYS A 28 -4.27 -1.69 0.13
N ASP A 29 -5.25 -0.84 -0.16
CA ASP A 29 -6.37 -0.53 0.74
C ASP A 29 -7.73 -1.11 0.30
N THR A 30 -7.75 -2.00 -0.71
CA THR A 30 -8.97 -2.68 -1.19
C THR A 30 -9.11 -4.09 -0.65
N MET A 31 -10.34 -4.60 -0.60
CA MET A 31 -10.62 -6.01 -0.31
C MET A 31 -9.97 -6.98 -1.29
N ASP A 32 -9.74 -6.56 -2.54
CA ASP A 32 -9.12 -7.38 -3.58
C ASP A 32 -7.59 -7.16 -3.66
N GLY A 33 -7.08 -6.21 -2.87
CA GLY A 33 -5.69 -5.80 -2.86
C GLY A 33 -4.77 -6.79 -2.16
N PRO A 34 -3.45 -6.68 -2.39
CA PRO A 34 -2.48 -7.65 -1.92
C PRO A 34 -2.39 -7.73 -0.39
N THR A 35 -2.54 -6.60 0.30
CA THR A 35 -2.57 -6.54 1.77
C THR A 35 -3.77 -7.32 2.34
N ALA A 36 -4.97 -7.14 1.76
CA ALA A 36 -6.17 -7.84 2.22
C ALA A 36 -6.15 -9.33 1.85
N LEU A 37 -5.57 -9.68 0.70
CA LEU A 37 -5.36 -11.07 0.27
C LEU A 37 -4.48 -11.83 1.27
N ASP A 38 -3.32 -11.26 1.62
CA ASP A 38 -2.43 -11.87 2.61
C ASP A 38 -3.01 -11.86 4.03
N GLY A 39 -3.82 -10.85 4.37
CA GLY A 39 -4.58 -10.85 5.62
C GLY A 39 -5.58 -12.01 5.71
N ARG A 40 -6.33 -12.28 4.64
CA ARG A 40 -7.21 -13.46 4.58
C ARG A 40 -6.42 -14.75 4.70
N ARG A 41 -5.30 -14.84 3.97
CA ARG A 41 -4.41 -16.01 4.05
C ARG A 41 -3.89 -16.23 5.48
N ALA A 42 -3.55 -15.17 6.20
CA ALA A 42 -3.14 -15.26 7.60
C ALA A 42 -4.23 -15.88 8.49
N LEU A 43 -5.48 -15.43 8.32
CA LEU A 43 -6.63 -15.96 9.07
C LEU A 43 -6.97 -17.41 8.67
N GLU A 44 -6.87 -17.76 7.40
CA GLU A 44 -7.18 -19.10 6.88
C GLU A 44 -6.14 -20.13 7.31
N ALA A 45 -4.85 -19.77 7.22
CA ALA A 45 -3.74 -20.62 7.61
C ALA A 45 -3.48 -20.63 9.13
N ASN A 46 -4.16 -19.75 9.88
CA ASN A 46 -3.83 -19.45 11.27
C ASN A 46 -2.34 -19.12 11.46
N ASN A 47 -1.75 -18.40 10.49
CA ASN A 47 -0.36 -17.96 10.49
C ASN A 47 -0.29 -16.45 10.25
N LEU A 48 -0.06 -15.70 11.33
CA LEU A 48 0.02 -14.24 11.31
C LEU A 48 1.17 -13.70 10.44
N ASN A 49 2.22 -14.48 10.17
CA ASN A 49 3.39 -14.01 9.43
C ASN A 49 3.06 -13.60 7.98
N HIS A 50 2.01 -14.18 7.39
CA HIS A 50 1.47 -13.72 6.10
C HIS A 50 1.09 -12.23 6.12
N ALA A 51 0.60 -11.72 7.25
CA ALA A 51 0.19 -10.33 7.40
C ALA A 51 1.28 -9.43 8.01
N LEU A 52 2.17 -9.94 8.89
CA LEU A 52 3.19 -9.10 9.56
C LEU A 52 4.15 -8.43 8.58
N LYS A 53 4.42 -9.05 7.43
CA LYS A 53 5.27 -8.46 6.40
C LYS A 53 4.73 -7.13 5.84
N TRP A 54 3.44 -6.84 6.02
CA TRP A 54 2.78 -5.63 5.54
C TRP A 54 2.85 -4.46 6.53
N VAL A 55 3.27 -4.68 7.78
CA VAL A 55 3.31 -3.64 8.81
C VAL A 55 4.73 -3.37 9.27
N ALA A 56 4.98 -2.14 9.73
CA ALA A 56 6.24 -1.77 10.34
C ALA A 56 6.49 -2.58 11.63
N PRO A 57 7.75 -2.83 12.02
CA PRO A 57 8.09 -3.58 13.23
C PRO A 57 7.37 -3.05 14.50
N GLU A 58 7.17 -1.74 14.59
CA GLU A 58 6.54 -1.09 15.74
C GLU A 58 5.03 -1.39 15.86
N ALA A 59 4.40 -1.83 14.77
CA ALA A 59 2.98 -2.16 14.69
C ALA A 59 2.69 -3.67 14.89
N GLU A 60 3.71 -4.51 15.05
CA GLU A 60 3.55 -5.96 15.15
C GLU A 60 2.68 -6.39 16.35
N GLU A 61 2.96 -5.85 17.54
CA GLU A 61 2.24 -6.21 18.76
C GLU A 61 0.76 -5.86 18.65
N GLU A 62 0.45 -4.69 18.08
CA GLU A 62 -0.94 -4.28 17.83
C GLU A 62 -1.64 -5.24 16.86
N LEU A 63 -0.99 -5.60 15.75
CA LEU A 63 -1.58 -6.54 14.78
C LEU A 63 -1.74 -7.95 15.37
N ARG A 64 -0.82 -8.39 16.21
CA ARG A 64 -0.88 -9.68 16.92
C ARG A 64 -2.08 -9.76 17.85
N GLU A 65 -2.32 -8.71 18.64
CA GLU A 65 -3.48 -8.63 19.51
C GLU A 65 -4.80 -8.69 18.71
N VAL A 66 -4.86 -7.96 17.60
CA VAL A 66 -6.02 -7.97 16.69
C VAL A 66 -6.22 -9.37 16.09
N PHE A 67 -5.16 -10.02 15.62
CA PHE A 67 -5.22 -11.36 15.05
C PHE A 67 -5.75 -12.38 16.06
N ASP A 68 -5.18 -12.41 17.26
CA ASP A 68 -5.57 -13.35 18.32
C ASP A 68 -7.05 -13.18 18.72
N LYS A 69 -7.51 -11.94 18.85
CA LYS A 69 -8.93 -11.64 19.10
C LYS A 69 -9.81 -12.08 17.94
N SER A 70 -9.37 -11.85 16.71
CA SER A 70 -10.12 -12.22 15.50
C SER A 70 -10.28 -13.73 15.41
N VAL A 71 -9.18 -14.50 15.51
CA VAL A 71 -9.22 -15.97 15.45
C VAL A 71 -10.16 -16.56 16.51
N ARG A 72 -10.15 -16.02 17.75
CA ARG A 72 -11.09 -16.46 18.80
C ARG A 72 -12.55 -16.11 18.49
N ALA A 73 -12.83 -14.96 17.90
CA ALA A 73 -14.19 -14.55 17.55
C ALA A 73 -14.74 -15.36 16.35
N ARG A 74 -13.88 -15.67 15.37
CA ARG A 74 -14.27 -16.38 14.13
C ARG A 74 -14.94 -17.73 14.35
N VAL A 75 -14.61 -18.42 15.44
CA VAL A 75 -15.16 -19.75 15.73
C VAL A 75 -16.56 -19.71 16.37
N LEU A 76 -17.10 -18.51 16.63
CA LEU A 76 -18.39 -18.33 17.32
C LEU A 76 -19.61 -18.34 16.38
N GLY A 77 -19.40 -18.45 15.06
CA GLY A 77 -20.48 -18.52 14.06
C GLY A 77 -20.14 -17.77 12.77
N ALA A 78 -21.02 -17.89 11.77
CA ALA A 78 -20.81 -17.27 10.45
C ALA A 78 -20.73 -15.74 10.52
N ASP A 79 -21.70 -15.10 11.18
CA ASP A 79 -21.72 -13.63 11.34
C ASP A 79 -20.51 -13.13 12.14
N ALA A 80 -20.13 -13.86 13.20
CA ALA A 80 -18.96 -13.53 14.01
C ALA A 80 -17.66 -13.65 13.19
N ARG A 81 -17.57 -14.65 12.32
CA ARG A 81 -16.45 -14.79 11.37
C ARG A 81 -16.38 -13.63 10.39
N GLU A 82 -17.49 -13.22 9.80
CA GLU A 82 -17.52 -12.08 8.88
C GLU A 82 -17.02 -10.80 9.56
N VAL A 83 -17.54 -10.50 10.76
CA VAL A 83 -17.13 -9.31 11.54
C VAL A 83 -15.66 -9.38 11.95
N ALA A 84 -15.19 -10.54 12.41
CA ALA A 84 -13.81 -10.74 12.83
C ALA A 84 -12.83 -10.63 11.66
N ASP A 85 -13.16 -11.23 10.51
CA ASP A 85 -12.32 -11.17 9.31
C ASP A 85 -12.23 -9.72 8.82
N ARG A 86 -13.37 -9.02 8.75
CA ARG A 86 -13.41 -7.61 8.36
C ARG A 86 -12.59 -6.73 9.30
N TRP A 87 -12.76 -6.91 10.62
CA TRP A 87 -12.05 -6.12 11.63
C TRP A 87 -10.53 -6.35 11.58
N PHE A 88 -10.07 -7.59 11.36
CA PHE A 88 -8.65 -7.88 11.17
C PHE A 88 -8.10 -7.15 9.93
N LEU A 89 -8.78 -7.27 8.78
CA LEU A 89 -8.34 -6.68 7.52
C LEU A 89 -8.30 -5.14 7.58
N GLU A 90 -9.28 -4.50 8.22
CA GLU A 90 -9.29 -3.05 8.40
C GLU A 90 -8.12 -2.56 9.26
N ASN A 91 -7.78 -3.28 10.33
CA ASN A 91 -6.62 -2.93 11.16
C ASN A 91 -5.29 -3.18 10.43
N LEU A 92 -5.17 -4.30 9.71
CA LEU A 92 -4.01 -4.59 8.89
C LEU A 92 -3.75 -3.47 7.88
N VAL A 93 -4.78 -3.08 7.12
CA VAL A 93 -4.67 -1.99 6.15
C VAL A 93 -4.37 -0.66 6.82
N ARG A 94 -5.02 -0.34 7.95
CA ARG A 94 -4.71 0.89 8.71
C ARG A 94 -3.24 0.96 9.13
N LEU A 95 -2.69 -0.13 9.65
CA LEU A 95 -1.30 -0.20 10.10
C LEU A 95 -0.31 -0.16 8.93
N HIS A 96 -0.62 -0.82 7.82
CA HIS A 96 0.17 -0.74 6.59
C HIS A 96 0.23 0.72 6.08
N ARG A 97 -0.93 1.38 5.96
CA ARG A 97 -1.02 2.79 5.51
C ARG A 97 -0.26 3.74 6.44
N ALA A 98 -0.34 3.52 7.75
CA ALA A 98 0.44 4.29 8.73
C ALA A 98 1.96 4.13 8.50
N GLY A 99 2.44 2.92 8.17
CA GLY A 99 3.84 2.66 7.80
C GLY A 99 4.27 3.36 6.51
N GLU A 100 3.34 3.63 5.60
CA GLU A 100 3.59 4.43 4.38
C GLU A 100 3.49 5.95 4.62
N GLY A 101 3.20 6.38 5.85
CA GLY A 101 2.93 7.79 6.17
C GLY A 101 1.61 8.31 5.59
N ALA A 102 0.68 7.42 5.26
CA ALA A 102 -0.55 7.75 4.56
C ALA A 102 -1.80 7.59 5.44
N PRO A 103 -2.84 8.42 5.24
CA PRO A 103 -4.07 8.31 6.01
C PRO A 103 -4.85 7.04 5.68
N PHE A 104 -5.58 6.53 6.68
CA PHE A 104 -6.52 5.43 6.52
C PHE A 104 -7.94 5.98 6.29
N ALA A 105 -8.49 5.73 5.09
CA ALA A 105 -9.84 6.15 4.70
C ALA A 105 -10.89 5.01 4.77
N GLY A 106 -10.54 3.89 5.41
CA GLY A 106 -11.34 2.66 5.41
C GLY A 106 -10.84 1.62 4.40
N LEU A 107 -11.22 0.36 4.64
CA LEU A 107 -10.98 -0.73 3.69
C LEU A 107 -12.02 -0.71 2.57
N ARG A 108 -11.56 -0.44 1.35
CA ARG A 108 -12.46 -0.26 0.20
C ARG A 108 -13.06 -1.60 -0.25
N PRO A 109 -14.34 -1.64 -0.65
CA PRO A 109 -15.03 -2.88 -1.00
C PRO A 109 -14.42 -3.56 -2.22
N SER A 110 -14.78 -4.82 -2.43
CA SER A 110 -14.40 -5.57 -3.63
C SER A 110 -15.02 -4.94 -4.89
N GLY A 111 -14.34 -5.04 -6.02
CA GLY A 111 -14.77 -4.51 -7.31
C GLY A 111 -14.54 -3.01 -7.51
N VAL A 112 -13.82 -2.34 -6.60
CA VAL A 112 -13.37 -0.96 -6.81
C VAL A 112 -12.36 -0.93 -7.96
N PRO A 113 -12.56 -0.07 -8.99
CA PRO A 113 -11.60 0.04 -10.08
C PRO A 113 -10.22 0.49 -9.57
N VAL A 114 -9.19 -0.26 -9.96
CA VAL A 114 -7.78 0.10 -9.75
C VAL A 114 -7.25 0.83 -10.99
N ASP A 115 -6.25 1.69 -10.82
CA ASP A 115 -5.62 2.38 -11.94
C ASP A 115 -4.99 1.33 -12.89
N PRO A 116 -5.17 1.44 -14.23
CA PRO A 116 -4.61 0.47 -15.17
C PRO A 116 -3.10 0.26 -15.05
N ARG A 117 -2.33 1.27 -14.62
CA ARG A 117 -0.89 1.16 -14.38
C ARG A 117 -0.59 0.25 -13.19
N VAL A 118 -1.42 0.28 -12.15
CA VAL A 118 -1.32 -0.59 -10.97
C VAL A 118 -1.60 -2.04 -11.35
N ALA A 119 -2.74 -2.27 -12.00
CA ALA A 119 -3.10 -3.61 -12.47
C ALA A 119 -2.05 -4.18 -13.44
N ALA A 120 -1.39 -3.33 -14.23
CA ALA A 120 -0.26 -3.73 -15.06
C ALA A 120 1.00 -4.03 -14.23
N ALA A 121 1.30 -3.25 -13.19
CA ALA A 121 2.42 -3.50 -12.29
C ALA A 121 2.28 -4.85 -11.56
N ASP A 122 1.07 -5.24 -11.12
CA ASP A 122 0.83 -6.59 -10.57
C ASP A 122 1.23 -7.67 -11.58
N ARG A 123 0.73 -7.56 -12.81
CA ARG A 123 1.08 -8.50 -13.88
C ARG A 123 2.59 -8.51 -14.15
N CYS A 124 3.28 -7.38 -14.05
CA CYS A 124 4.74 -7.36 -14.19
C CYS A 124 5.44 -8.22 -13.14
N VAL A 125 4.98 -8.17 -11.87
CA VAL A 125 5.52 -9.00 -10.79
C VAL A 125 5.15 -10.48 -10.96
N GLU A 126 3.97 -10.77 -11.48
CA GLU A 126 3.53 -12.13 -11.80
C GLU A 126 4.31 -12.75 -12.96
N GLU A 127 4.41 -12.03 -14.07
CA GLU A 127 5.01 -12.47 -15.34
C GLU A 127 6.53 -12.30 -15.37
N GLY A 128 7.10 -11.48 -14.48
CA GLY A 128 8.54 -11.21 -14.41
C GLY A 128 9.07 -10.33 -15.54
N THR A 129 8.22 -9.47 -16.13
CA THR A 129 8.55 -8.62 -17.28
C THR A 129 7.83 -7.27 -17.19
N LEU A 130 8.39 -6.22 -17.79
CA LEU A 130 7.73 -4.91 -17.90
C LEU A 130 6.69 -4.83 -19.03
N GLN A 131 6.52 -5.88 -19.83
CA GLN A 131 5.60 -5.87 -20.98
C GLN A 131 4.18 -5.37 -20.62
N PRO A 132 3.55 -5.76 -19.49
CA PRO A 132 2.24 -5.23 -19.12
C PRO A 132 2.16 -3.72 -18.93
N LEU A 133 3.27 -3.06 -18.57
CA LEU A 133 3.36 -1.60 -18.40
C LEU A 133 3.70 -0.85 -19.70
N ALA A 134 4.07 -1.56 -20.77
CA ALA A 134 4.45 -0.93 -22.03
C ALA A 134 3.32 -0.06 -22.58
N GLY A 135 3.62 1.21 -22.85
CA GLY A 135 2.64 2.19 -23.34
C GLY A 135 1.69 2.75 -22.28
N LEU A 136 1.74 2.27 -21.04
CA LEU A 136 0.99 2.82 -19.91
C LEU A 136 1.83 3.82 -19.08
N VAL A 137 3.15 3.76 -19.20
CA VAL A 137 4.10 4.64 -18.51
C VAL A 137 4.99 5.40 -19.50
N PRO A 138 5.50 6.60 -19.14
CA PRO A 138 6.50 7.31 -19.93
C PRO A 138 7.75 6.45 -20.21
N PRO A 139 8.30 6.45 -21.45
CA PRO A 139 9.45 5.62 -21.80
C PRO A 139 10.71 5.86 -20.95
N ASP A 140 10.91 7.08 -20.45
CA ASP A 140 12.02 7.48 -19.57
C ASP A 140 11.96 6.83 -18.18
N ARG A 141 10.81 6.32 -17.75
CA ARG A 141 10.66 5.60 -16.47
C ARG A 141 11.00 4.11 -16.57
N LEU A 142 11.03 3.54 -17.78
CA LEU A 142 11.24 2.11 -17.99
C LEU A 142 12.54 1.57 -17.36
N PRO A 143 13.70 2.26 -17.45
CA PRO A 143 14.94 1.76 -16.84
C PRO A 143 14.87 1.63 -15.32
N GLU A 144 14.27 2.59 -14.62
CA GLU A 144 14.14 2.52 -13.16
C GLU A 144 13.05 1.51 -12.75
N LEU A 145 11.97 1.39 -13.52
CA LEU A 145 10.98 0.33 -13.34
C LEU A 145 11.58 -1.07 -13.50
N GLU A 146 12.51 -1.25 -14.43
CA GLU A 146 13.18 -2.54 -14.66
C GLU A 146 14.05 -2.92 -13.44
N LYS A 147 14.81 -1.96 -12.93
CA LYS A 147 15.61 -2.11 -11.72
C LYS A 147 14.73 -2.45 -10.49
N ARG A 148 13.61 -1.74 -10.31
CA ARG A 148 12.69 -2.00 -9.19
C ARG A 148 11.98 -3.34 -9.34
N LEU A 149 11.54 -3.71 -10.54
CA LEU A 149 10.97 -5.03 -10.80
C LEU A 149 11.98 -6.14 -10.47
N THR A 150 13.24 -5.98 -10.88
CA THR A 150 14.32 -6.92 -10.54
C THR A 150 14.44 -7.09 -9.02
N ALA A 151 14.45 -5.98 -8.28
CA ALA A 151 14.51 -6.01 -6.82
C ALA A 151 13.28 -6.70 -6.19
N VAL A 152 12.09 -6.54 -6.77
CA VAL A 152 10.88 -7.27 -6.35
C VAL A 152 11.05 -8.77 -6.59
N LEU A 153 11.48 -9.17 -7.79
CA LEU A 153 11.60 -10.58 -8.16
C LEU A 153 12.66 -11.31 -7.33
N GLU A 154 13.79 -10.67 -7.04
CA GLU A 154 14.84 -11.20 -6.15
C GLU A 154 14.34 -11.50 -4.73
N ARG A 155 13.28 -10.82 -4.27
CA ARG A 155 12.72 -10.93 -2.91
C ARG A 155 11.39 -11.66 -2.87
N LYS A 156 10.81 -11.98 -4.03
CA LYS A 156 9.46 -12.55 -4.17
C LYS A 156 9.34 -13.89 -3.46
N GLU A 157 10.36 -14.72 -3.58
CA GLU A 157 10.46 -15.97 -2.85
C GLU A 157 11.20 -15.73 -1.53
N HIS A 158 10.49 -15.89 -0.44
CA HIS A 158 11.02 -15.85 0.92
C HIS A 158 10.29 -16.87 1.78
N ASP A 159 10.93 -17.31 2.86
CA ASP A 159 10.26 -18.08 3.90
C ASP A 159 9.17 -17.20 4.53
N VAL A 160 7.97 -17.74 4.69
CA VAL A 160 6.87 -17.02 5.35
C VAL A 160 7.22 -16.67 6.78
N ASP A 161 8.04 -17.50 7.44
CA ASP A 161 8.43 -17.27 8.84
C ASP A 161 9.63 -16.31 8.97
N ASP A 162 10.26 -15.93 7.86
CA ASP A 162 11.20 -14.81 7.79
C ASP A 162 10.44 -13.51 7.49
N VAL A 163 9.84 -12.95 8.53
CA VAL A 163 9.03 -11.72 8.44
C VAL A 163 9.86 -10.55 7.91
N GLU A 164 11.15 -10.47 8.22
CA GLU A 164 12.03 -9.40 7.72
C GLU A 164 12.28 -9.52 6.22
N ALA A 165 12.51 -10.73 5.71
CA ALA A 165 12.56 -10.96 4.26
C ALA A 165 11.22 -10.61 3.58
N GLY A 166 10.10 -10.97 4.22
CA GLY A 166 8.77 -10.57 3.76
C GLY A 166 8.59 -9.05 3.70
N ARG A 167 9.05 -8.31 4.71
CA ARG A 167 9.02 -6.83 4.72
C ARG A 167 9.88 -6.25 3.60
N ALA A 168 11.06 -6.79 3.37
CA ALA A 168 11.93 -6.36 2.29
C ALA A 168 11.26 -6.57 0.92
N PHE A 169 10.52 -7.67 0.74
CA PHE A 169 9.69 -7.88 -0.44
C PHE A 169 8.58 -6.83 -0.56
N VAL A 170 7.80 -6.59 0.50
CA VAL A 170 6.70 -5.60 0.47
C VAL A 170 7.24 -4.19 0.19
N GLN A 171 8.39 -3.82 0.75
CA GLN A 171 9.03 -2.53 0.48
C GLN A 171 9.43 -2.40 -1.00
N ALA A 172 10.07 -3.42 -1.57
CA ALA A 172 10.42 -3.41 -2.99
C ALA A 172 9.17 -3.35 -3.88
N TYR A 173 8.13 -4.11 -3.50
CA TYR A 173 6.83 -4.14 -4.18
C TYR A 173 6.19 -2.75 -4.16
N VAL A 174 5.94 -2.16 -3.00
CA VAL A 174 5.34 -0.81 -2.90
C VAL A 174 6.16 0.24 -3.67
N SER A 175 7.50 0.17 -3.60
CA SER A 175 8.39 1.09 -4.33
C SER A 175 8.24 0.98 -5.85
N PHE A 176 8.11 -0.23 -6.39
CA PHE A 176 7.84 -0.45 -7.81
C PHE A 176 6.48 0.11 -8.24
N PHE A 177 5.44 -0.11 -7.44
CA PHE A 177 4.08 0.33 -7.73
C PHE A 177 3.94 1.84 -7.73
N LYS A 178 4.47 2.53 -6.72
CA LYS A 178 4.44 4.00 -6.65
C LYS A 178 5.04 4.65 -7.89
N LEU A 179 6.17 4.12 -8.36
CA LEU A 179 6.81 4.60 -9.59
C LEU A 179 5.96 4.33 -10.84
N ALA A 180 5.36 3.14 -10.94
CA ALA A 180 4.48 2.78 -12.05
C ALA A 180 3.22 3.66 -12.07
N GLU A 181 2.69 4.02 -10.90
CA GLU A 181 1.48 4.83 -10.75
C GLU A 181 1.64 6.27 -11.21
N GLY A 182 2.82 6.86 -11.04
CA GLY A 182 2.98 8.30 -11.27
C GLY A 182 3.87 9.00 -10.27
N GLU A 183 4.07 8.44 -9.08
CA GLU A 183 4.75 9.10 -7.98
C GLU A 183 6.25 9.21 -8.28
N ASP A 184 6.72 10.43 -8.48
CA ASP A 184 8.15 10.74 -8.54
C ASP A 184 8.71 10.80 -7.10
N GLU A 185 9.99 10.47 -6.90
CA GLU A 185 10.65 10.63 -5.60
C GLU A 185 10.85 12.11 -5.25
N GLY A 186 9.78 12.76 -4.79
CA GLY A 186 9.86 14.00 -4.03
C GLY A 186 10.25 13.70 -2.59
N HIS A 187 11.53 13.92 -2.25
CA HIS A 187 12.10 14.04 -0.90
C HIS A 187 12.56 12.74 -0.19
N ALA A 188 13.77 12.28 -0.54
CA ALA A 188 14.65 11.53 0.36
C ALA A 188 16.07 12.14 0.40
N HIS A 189 16.17 13.46 0.63
CA HIS A 189 17.46 14.13 0.88
C HIS A 189 17.30 15.28 1.88
N HIS A 190 17.14 14.98 3.18
CA HIS A 190 17.52 15.81 4.34
C HIS A 190 17.53 14.84 5.55
N ALA A 191 18.53 14.69 6.42
CA ALA A 191 19.72 15.48 6.70
C ALA A 191 20.80 14.61 7.39
N ARG A 192 22.04 14.73 6.93
CA ARG A 192 23.25 14.70 7.78
C ARG A 192 24.33 15.58 7.13
N ALA A 193 24.17 16.89 7.28
CA ALA A 193 25.30 17.79 7.46
C ALA A 193 25.32 18.05 8.98
N GLY A 194 26.32 17.63 9.75
CA GLY A 194 27.71 18.00 9.56
C GLY A 194 27.94 19.36 10.22
N HIS A 195 27.78 19.46 11.54
CA HIS A 195 28.25 20.61 12.31
C HIS A 195 29.68 20.33 12.76
N HIS A 196 30.63 20.89 12.02
CA HIS A 196 31.91 21.34 12.56
C HIS A 196 31.74 22.81 12.90
N ASP A 197 31.81 23.14 14.18
CA ASP A 197 32.72 24.13 14.79
C ASP A 197 32.46 24.18 16.30
#